data_AF-A0ABD2JNB8-F1
#
_entry.id   AF-A0ABD2JNB8-F1
#
_cell.length_a   1.000
_cell.length_b   1.000
_cell.length_c   1.000
_cell.angle_alpha   90.00
_cell.angle_beta   90.00
_cell.angle_gamma   90.00
#
_symmetry.space_group_name_H-M   'P 1'
#
loop_
_entity.id
_entity.type
_entity.pdbx_description
1 polymer ?
#
loop_
_entity_poly.entity_id
_entity_poly.type
_entity_poly.pdbx_seq_one_letter_code
_entity_poly.pdbx_strand_id
1 'polypeptide(L)'
;MTPACARMTTEGAQVVDLASDQLDNKFCHKFDILIDKGTFDAISLTENRQKFMENYCLNIGKMFSVQKEASQLLHYFLIISCNFTIDELIAHFVKMPSEKEAAADGTFQFVSPLPNAPEAFKFGGSIGTTTNGAVFRWTRNDQ
;
A
#
# COMPACT_ATOMS: atom_id res chain seq x y z
N MET A 1 -2.71 -38.71 1.27
CA MET A 1 -3.37 -37.71 0.40
C MET A 1 -2.68 -36.38 0.64
N THR A 2 -1.88 -35.92 -0.32
CA THR A 2 -1.22 -34.61 -0.27
C THR A 2 -2.21 -33.58 -0.80
N PRO A 3 -2.48 -32.45 -0.13
CA PRO A 3 -3.36 -31.44 -0.69
C PRO A 3 -2.67 -30.84 -1.92
N ALA A 4 -3.34 -30.90 -3.06
CA ALA A 4 -2.89 -30.22 -4.26
C ALA A 4 -2.92 -28.72 -3.98
N CYS A 5 -1.74 -28.11 -3.80
CA CYS A 5 -1.61 -26.67 -3.76
C CYS A 5 -2.09 -26.14 -5.11
N ALA A 6 -3.22 -25.43 -5.14
CA ALA A 6 -3.71 -24.79 -6.34
C ALA A 6 -2.62 -23.87 -6.88
N ARG A 7 -2.04 -24.20 -8.03
CA ARG A 7 -1.18 -23.28 -8.77
C ARG A 7 -2.10 -22.20 -9.32
N MET A 8 -2.00 -21.00 -8.75
CA MET A 8 -2.59 -19.80 -9.34
C MET A 8 -1.89 -19.59 -10.69
N THR A 9 -2.58 -19.87 -11.79
CA THR A 9 -2.05 -19.61 -13.13
C THR A 9 -2.05 -18.10 -13.34
N THR A 10 -1.00 -17.55 -13.96
CA THR A 10 -0.87 -16.11 -14.24
C THR A 10 -1.71 -15.69 -15.46
N GLU A 11 -2.58 -16.56 -15.98
CA GLU A 11 -3.47 -16.24 -17.09
C GLU A 11 -4.42 -15.11 -16.68
N GLY A 12 -4.28 -13.95 -17.33
CA GLY A 12 -5.07 -12.75 -17.02
C GLY A 12 -4.43 -11.80 -15.99
N ALA A 13 -3.28 -12.15 -15.39
CA ALA A 13 -2.56 -11.24 -14.52
C ALA A 13 -1.97 -10.06 -15.33
N GLN A 14 -2.23 -8.84 -14.87
CA GLN A 14 -1.63 -7.64 -15.43
C GLN A 14 -0.44 -7.21 -14.57
N VAL A 15 0.66 -6.82 -15.21
CA VAL A 15 1.88 -6.39 -14.55
C VAL A 15 1.99 -4.87 -14.61
N VAL A 16 2.41 -4.28 -13.48
CA VAL A 16 2.71 -2.85 -13.33
C VAL A 16 4.02 -2.72 -12.54
N ASP A 17 4.86 -1.79 -12.95
CA ASP A 17 6.02 -1.36 -12.16
C ASP A 17 5.62 -0.17 -11.29
N LEU A 18 5.43 -0.41 -9.99
CA LEU A 18 5.05 0.63 -9.04
C LEU A 18 6.23 1.51 -8.60
N ALA A 19 7.47 1.08 -8.83
CA ALA A 19 8.68 1.84 -8.47
C ALA A 19 9.11 2.82 -9.59
N SER A 20 8.51 2.70 -10.78
CA SER A 20 8.74 3.60 -11.91
C SER A 20 8.28 5.03 -11.61
N ASP A 21 8.93 6.01 -12.23
CA ASP A 21 8.53 7.42 -12.20
C ASP A 21 7.22 7.69 -12.96
N GLN A 22 6.82 6.78 -13.85
CA GLN A 22 5.58 6.87 -14.62
C GLN A 22 4.71 5.63 -14.42
N LEU A 23 3.49 5.84 -13.92
CA LEU A 23 2.48 4.80 -13.86
C LEU A 23 1.85 4.61 -15.25
N ASP A 24 1.71 3.37 -15.69
CA ASP A 24 0.96 3.05 -16.90
C ASP A 24 -0.49 3.52 -16.74
N ASN A 25 -0.93 4.40 -17.64
CA ASN A 25 -2.26 5.03 -17.65
C ASN A 25 -3.40 4.01 -17.58
N LYS A 26 -3.18 2.77 -18.00
CA LYS A 26 -4.18 1.70 -17.88
C LYS A 26 -4.47 1.31 -16.43
N PHE A 27 -3.70 1.73 -15.43
CA PHE A 27 -3.95 1.46 -14.02
C PHE A 27 -4.38 2.71 -13.23
N CYS A 28 -4.25 3.89 -13.81
CA CYS A 28 -4.73 5.12 -13.22
C CYS A 28 -6.25 5.08 -13.06
N HIS A 29 -6.74 5.52 -11.90
CA HIS A 29 -8.16 5.72 -11.64
C HIS A 29 -9.08 4.51 -11.82
N LYS A 30 -8.60 3.32 -11.45
CA LYS A 30 -9.34 2.07 -11.67
C LYS A 30 -9.84 1.38 -10.41
N PHE A 31 -9.24 1.67 -9.26
CA PHE A 31 -9.41 0.82 -8.09
C PHE A 31 -10.03 1.59 -6.94
N ASP A 32 -10.92 0.94 -6.20
CA ASP A 32 -11.45 1.48 -4.95
C ASP A 32 -10.67 0.94 -3.73
N ILE A 33 -10.09 -0.25 -3.87
CA ILE A 33 -9.34 -0.92 -2.82
C ILE A 33 -8.01 -1.42 -3.39
N LEU A 34 -6.92 -1.11 -2.69
CA LEU A 34 -5.57 -1.59 -2.97
C LEU A 34 -5.06 -2.37 -1.78
N ILE A 35 -4.43 -3.53 -2.03
CA ILE A 35 -3.85 -4.38 -0.99
C ILE A 35 -2.41 -4.69 -1.38
N ASP A 36 -1.48 -4.38 -0.49
CA ASP A 36 -0.08 -4.80 -0.61
C ASP A 36 0.32 -5.74 0.53
N LYS A 37 0.96 -6.84 0.16
CA LYS A 37 1.58 -7.80 1.06
C LYS A 37 3.02 -8.03 0.62
N GLY A 38 3.90 -7.09 0.99
CA GLY A 38 5.35 -7.22 0.85
C GLY A 38 5.98 -6.62 -0.41
N THR A 39 5.23 -5.96 -1.30
CA THR A 39 5.83 -5.24 -2.45
C THR A 39 6.63 -4.04 -1.96
N PHE A 40 6.06 -3.25 -1.04
CA PHE A 40 6.75 -2.13 -0.41
C PHE A 40 7.99 -2.60 0.39
N ASP A 41 7.90 -3.75 1.07
CA ASP A 41 9.05 -4.37 1.76
C ASP A 41 10.15 -4.76 0.77
N ALA A 42 9.80 -5.35 -0.37
CA ALA A 42 10.77 -5.72 -1.39
C ALA A 42 11.47 -4.48 -1.98
N ILE A 43 10.73 -3.40 -2.23
CA ILE A 43 11.27 -2.13 -2.72
C ILE A 43 12.22 -1.49 -1.70
N SER A 44 11.93 -1.58 -0.40
CA SER A 44 12.78 -0.97 0.63
C SER A 44 14.16 -1.63 0.78
N LEU A 45 14.34 -2.81 0.19
CA LEU A 45 15.58 -3.57 0.17
C LEU A 45 16.43 -3.33 -1.08
N THR A 46 15.97 -2.53 -2.05
CA THR A 46 16.73 -2.27 -3.28
C THR A 46 17.81 -1.20 -3.11
N GLU A 47 18.73 -1.14 -4.07
CA GLU A 47 19.54 0.06 -4.29
C GLU A 47 18.62 1.23 -4.68
N ASN A 48 18.98 2.47 -4.30
CA ASN A 48 18.15 3.67 -4.51
C ASN A 48 16.74 3.63 -3.86
N ARG A 49 16.56 2.83 -2.79
CA ARG A 49 15.28 2.61 -2.10
C ARG A 49 14.43 3.88 -1.89
N GLN A 50 15.04 5.01 -1.54
CA GLN A 50 14.31 6.24 -1.22
C GLN A 50 13.45 6.70 -2.41
N LYS A 51 14.05 6.82 -3.60
CA LYS A 51 13.34 7.24 -4.81
C LYS A 51 12.24 6.25 -5.20
N PHE A 52 12.51 4.95 -5.11
CA PHE A 52 11.52 3.93 -5.49
C PHE A 52 10.37 3.83 -4.50
N MET A 53 10.62 4.03 -3.21
CA MET A 53 9.57 4.11 -2.19
C MET A 53 8.71 5.36 -2.38
N GLU A 54 9.31 6.51 -2.72
CA GLU A 54 8.59 7.74 -3.06
C GLU A 54 7.69 7.52 -4.30
N ASN A 55 8.24 6.98 -5.38
CA ASN A 55 7.49 6.62 -6.59
C ASN A 55 6.34 5.65 -6.30
N TYR A 56 6.58 4.62 -5.49
CA TYR A 56 5.55 3.68 -5.06
C TYR A 56 4.41 4.40 -4.37
N CYS A 57 4.70 5.25 -3.38
CA CYS A 57 3.66 5.98 -2.63
C CYS A 57 2.82 6.87 -3.55
N LEU A 58 3.46 7.57 -4.49
CA LEU A 58 2.78 8.40 -5.49
C LEU A 58 1.90 7.56 -6.42
N ASN A 59 2.39 6.42 -6.89
CA ASN A 59 1.69 5.56 -7.83
C ASN A 59 0.47 4.87 -7.20
N ILE A 60 0.53 4.45 -5.92
CA ILE A 60 -0.65 3.95 -5.19
C ILE A 60 -1.77 5.00 -5.18
N GLY A 61 -1.46 6.27 -4.95
CA GLY A 61 -2.44 7.35 -5.01
C GLY A 61 -3.12 7.49 -6.37
N LYS A 62 -2.34 7.45 -7.46
CA LYS A 62 -2.85 7.57 -8.85
C LYS A 62 -3.76 6.41 -9.28
N MET A 63 -3.61 5.25 -8.66
CA MET A 63 -4.43 4.07 -8.98
C MET A 63 -5.87 4.18 -8.50
N PHE A 64 -6.16 5.05 -7.51
CA PHE A 64 -7.51 5.20 -6.98
C PHE A 64 -8.47 5.87 -7.96
N SER A 65 -9.65 5.28 -8.08
CA SER A 65 -10.76 5.75 -8.92
C SER A 65 -11.13 7.20 -8.59
N VAL A 66 -11.45 7.99 -9.62
CA VAL A 66 -11.82 9.42 -9.45
C VAL A 66 -13.25 9.74 -9.88
N GLN A 67 -14.10 8.71 -10.05
CA GLN A 67 -15.44 8.89 -10.59
C GLN A 67 -16.32 9.71 -9.64
N LYS A 68 -16.85 10.83 -10.14
CA LYS A 68 -17.60 11.84 -9.38
C LYS A 68 -19.03 11.45 -9.00
N GLU A 69 -19.65 10.46 -9.65
CA GLU A 69 -21.11 10.33 -9.61
C GLU A 69 -21.69 8.99 -9.06
N ALA A 70 -20.88 7.95 -8.83
CA ALA A 70 -21.45 6.62 -8.54
C ALA A 70 -20.99 5.96 -7.23
N SER A 71 -20.05 6.55 -6.51
CA SER A 71 -19.33 5.82 -5.46
C SER A 71 -19.46 6.51 -4.10
N GLN A 72 -20.36 5.99 -3.26
CA GLN A 72 -20.20 6.09 -1.80
C GLN A 72 -19.07 5.18 -1.29
N LEU A 73 -18.26 4.58 -2.19
CA LEU A 73 -17.18 3.69 -1.81
C LEU A 73 -15.97 4.51 -1.42
N LEU A 74 -15.47 4.18 -0.24
CA LEU A 74 -14.30 4.79 0.37
C LEU A 74 -13.05 4.17 -0.25
N HIS A 75 -12.11 5.00 -0.69
CA HIS A 75 -10.84 4.55 -1.23
C HIS A 75 -9.94 4.04 -0.11
N TYR A 76 -9.63 2.74 -0.11
CA TYR A 76 -8.85 2.10 0.94
C TYR A 76 -7.56 1.48 0.42
N PHE A 77 -6.47 1.74 1.12
CA PHE A 77 -5.19 1.09 0.93
C PHE A 77 -4.84 0.28 2.17
N LEU A 78 -4.65 -1.03 2.00
CA LEU A 78 -4.22 -1.94 3.05
C LEU A 78 -2.79 -2.37 2.75
N ILE A 79 -1.89 -2.20 3.71
CA ILE A 79 -0.51 -2.65 3.58
C ILE A 79 -0.14 -3.55 4.75
N ILE A 80 0.49 -4.67 4.44
CA ILE A 80 1.03 -5.63 5.39
C ILE A 80 2.53 -5.69 5.14
N SER A 81 3.29 -5.29 6.16
CA SER A 81 4.73 -5.15 6.09
C SER A 81 5.43 -5.97 7.18
N CYS A 82 6.56 -6.57 6.83
CA CYS A 82 7.47 -7.21 7.78
C CYS A 82 8.63 -6.29 8.19
N ASN A 83 8.93 -5.26 7.38
CA ASN A 83 10.11 -4.41 7.57
C ASN A 83 9.80 -3.08 8.24
N PHE A 84 8.54 -2.66 8.28
CA PHE A 84 8.12 -1.37 8.80
C PHE A 84 7.14 -1.51 9.97
N THR A 85 7.30 -0.65 10.95
CA THR A 85 6.31 -0.37 12.00
C THR A 85 5.14 0.43 11.43
N ILE A 86 4.01 0.44 12.15
CA ILE A 86 2.85 1.27 11.76
C ILE A 86 3.24 2.75 11.69
N ASP A 87 4.06 3.24 12.62
CA ASP A 87 4.48 4.65 12.65
C ASP A 87 5.35 5.02 11.45
N GLU A 88 6.21 4.12 11.00
CA GLU A 88 7.00 4.29 9.77
C GLU A 88 6.12 4.26 8.53
N LEU A 89 5.13 3.35 8.47
CA LEU A 89 4.15 3.34 7.38
C LEU A 89 3.36 4.65 7.34
N ILE A 90 2.92 5.17 8.50
CA ILE A 90 2.27 6.49 8.58
C ILE A 90 3.22 7.58 8.09
N ALA A 91 4.50 7.53 8.46
CA ALA A 91 5.48 8.49 7.97
C ALA A 91 5.59 8.46 6.44
N HIS A 92 5.63 7.28 5.81
CA HIS A 92 5.71 7.14 4.36
C HIS A 92 4.47 7.62 3.60
N PHE A 93 3.27 7.22 4.02
CA PHE A 93 2.05 7.50 3.27
C PHE A 93 1.38 8.83 3.63
N VAL A 94 1.50 9.30 4.88
CA VAL A 94 0.82 10.50 5.37
C VAL A 94 1.75 11.71 5.44
N LYS A 95 3.02 11.53 5.82
CA LYS A 95 3.95 12.65 6.10
C LYS A 95 4.97 12.92 4.98
N MET A 96 5.40 11.88 4.27
CA MET A 96 6.49 11.93 3.30
C MET A 96 6.18 12.47 1.91
N PRO A 97 4.92 12.57 1.41
CA PRO A 97 4.67 13.29 0.17
C PRO A 97 5.12 14.74 0.36
N SER A 98 6.37 15.03 -0.03
CA SER A 98 6.99 16.32 0.16
C SER A 98 6.10 17.39 -0.47
N GLU A 99 6.00 18.53 0.19
CA GLU A 99 5.17 19.70 -0.13
C GLU A 99 5.28 20.20 -1.60
N LYS A 100 6.19 19.64 -2.40
CA LYS A 100 6.38 19.96 -3.82
C LYS A 100 5.59 19.07 -4.79
N GLU A 101 5.21 17.87 -4.38
CA GLU A 101 4.43 16.91 -5.20
C GLU A 101 3.41 16.17 -4.32
N ALA A 102 2.85 16.86 -3.32
CA ALA A 102 1.64 16.41 -2.66
C ALA A 102 0.62 16.11 -3.77
N ALA A 103 0.45 14.82 -4.03
CA ALA A 103 -0.45 14.17 -4.97
C ALA A 103 -1.48 15.15 -5.54
N ALA A 104 -1.30 15.52 -6.82
CA ALA A 104 -2.19 16.44 -7.53
C ALA A 104 -3.68 16.09 -7.36
N ASP A 105 -3.96 14.82 -7.04
CA ASP A 105 -5.30 14.29 -6.91
C ASP A 105 -5.78 14.07 -5.45
N GLY A 106 -4.96 13.76 -4.45
CA GLY A 106 -5.50 13.43 -3.10
C GLY A 106 -4.51 12.96 -2.03
N THR A 107 -4.93 12.86 -0.78
CA THR A 107 -4.08 12.57 0.40
C THR A 107 -4.47 11.27 1.12
N PHE A 108 -3.49 10.64 1.76
CA PHE A 108 -3.72 9.49 2.65
C PHE A 108 -3.97 9.92 4.09
N GLN A 109 -4.89 9.22 4.74
CA GLN A 109 -5.18 9.33 6.16
C GLN A 109 -5.08 7.94 6.78
N PHE A 110 -4.38 7.82 7.89
CA PHE A 110 -4.35 6.58 8.66
C PHE A 110 -5.72 6.35 9.32
N VAL A 111 -6.28 5.15 9.16
CA VAL A 111 -7.60 4.78 9.69
C VAL A 111 -7.44 3.89 10.91
N SER A 112 -6.74 2.77 10.75
CA SER A 112 -6.52 1.82 11.83
C SER A 112 -5.33 0.91 11.53
N PRO A 113 -4.73 0.28 12.56
CA PRO A 113 -3.95 -0.92 12.32
C PRO A 113 -4.86 -2.02 11.74
N LEU A 114 -4.29 -2.94 10.98
CA LEU A 114 -4.96 -4.22 10.72
C LEU A 114 -4.92 -5.06 12.01
N PRO A 115 -5.95 -5.89 12.27
CA PRO A 115 -5.91 -6.80 13.40
C PRO A 115 -4.64 -7.66 13.34
N ASN A 116 -3.83 -7.63 14.39
CA ASN A 116 -2.67 -8.49 14.47
C ASN A 116 -3.13 -9.95 14.38
N ALA A 117 -2.46 -10.74 13.55
CA ALA A 117 -2.63 -12.19 13.61
C ALA A 117 -2.34 -12.66 15.04
N PRO A 118 -3.08 -13.66 15.57
CA PRO A 118 -2.94 -14.10 16.96
C PRO A 118 -1.55 -14.65 17.33
N GLU A 119 -0.66 -14.84 16.36
CA GLU A 119 0.70 -15.35 16.53
C GLU A 119 1.70 -14.24 16.94
N ALA A 120 1.36 -13.50 17.99
CA ALA A 120 2.32 -12.62 18.64
C ALA A 120 3.30 -13.49 19.45
N PHE A 121 4.59 -13.47 19.11
CA PHE A 121 5.59 -14.22 19.86
C PHE A 121 6.00 -13.44 21.11
N LYS A 122 6.17 -14.12 22.23
CA LYS A 122 6.61 -13.50 23.49
C LYS A 122 8.04 -13.91 23.79
N PHE A 123 8.93 -12.95 23.99
CA PHE A 123 10.30 -13.19 24.44
C PHE A 123 10.66 -12.22 25.56
N GLY A 124 11.03 -12.73 26.74
CA GLY A 124 11.48 -11.90 27.87
C GLY A 124 10.44 -10.91 28.44
N GLY A 125 9.14 -11.16 28.23
CA GLY A 125 8.07 -10.25 28.66
C GLY A 125 7.62 -9.25 27.59
N SER A 126 8.37 -9.13 26.50
CA SER A 126 7.99 -8.32 25.32
C SER A 126 7.18 -9.16 24.34
N ILE A 127 6.11 -8.57 23.80
CA ILE A 127 5.28 -9.16 22.74
C ILE A 127 5.76 -8.59 21.41
N GLY A 128 6.30 -9.44 20.54
CA GLY A 128 6.68 -9.09 19.18
C GLY A 128 5.64 -9.59 18.17
N THR A 129 5.34 -8.77 17.17
CA THR A 129 4.56 -9.16 15.99
C THR A 129 5.52 -9.46 14.84
N THR A 130 5.24 -10.51 14.07
CA THR A 130 6.06 -10.87 12.90
C THR A 130 5.76 -9.99 11.68
N THR A 131 4.59 -9.34 11.67
CA THR A 131 4.13 -8.45 10.61
C THR A 131 3.30 -7.32 11.20
N ASN A 132 3.41 -6.12 10.65
CA ASN A 132 2.56 -4.98 10.95
C ASN A 132 1.65 -4.71 9.76
N GLY A 133 0.38 -4.45 10.04
CA GLY A 133 -0.59 -4.08 9.02
C GLY A 133 -1.24 -2.75 9.31
N ALA A 134 -1.48 -1.94 8.27
CA ALA A 134 -2.11 -0.63 8.37
C ALA A 134 -3.18 -0.45 7.30
N VAL A 135 -4.24 0.26 7.67
CA VAL A 135 -5.32 0.68 6.78
C VAL A 135 -5.23 2.19 6.63
N PHE A 136 -5.14 2.64 5.38
CA PHE A 136 -5.20 4.03 4.99
C PHE A 136 -6.46 4.29 4.17
N ARG A 137 -7.06 5.46 4.36
CA ARG A 137 -8.06 6.03 3.46
C ARG A 137 -7.36 7.03 2.55
N TRP A 138 -7.60 6.93 1.25
CA TRP A 138 -7.21 7.98 0.31
C TRP A 138 -8.41 8.91 0.08
N THR A 139 -8.16 10.21 -0.01
CA THR A 139 -9.22 11.21 -0.22
C THR A 139 -8.79 12.21 -1.25
N ARG A 140 -9.66 12.52 -2.21
CA ARG A 140 -9.38 13.48 -3.26
C ARG A 140 -9.30 14.90 -2.68
N ASN A 141 -8.34 15.71 -3.13
CA ASN A 141 -8.12 17.07 -2.62
C ASN A 141 -9.14 18.10 -3.14
N ASP A 142 -9.95 17.76 -4.14
CA ASP A 142 -10.97 18.64 -4.75
C ASP A 142 -12.41 18.38 -4.23
N GLN A 143 -12.53 17.67 -3.11
CA GLN A 143 -13.76 17.56 -2.31
C GLN A 143 -13.76 18.50 -1.10
#